data_AF-A0AAE0ZQ57-F1
#
_entry.id   AF-A0AAE0ZQ57-F1
#
_cell.length_a   1.000
_cell.length_b   1.000
_cell.length_c   1.000
_cell.angle_alpha   90.00
_cell.angle_beta   90.00
_cell.angle_gamma   90.00
#
_symmetry.space_group_name_H-M   'P 1'
#
loop_
_entity.id
_entity.type
_entity.pdbx_description
1 polymer ?
#
loop_
_entity_poly.entity_id
_entity_poly.type
_entity_poly.pdbx_seq_one_letter_code
_entity_poly.pdbx_strand_id
1 'polypeptide(L)'
;MRLACSKILCGVDKDLLFNYNGFVSYYGSSEASNELTVWYTYVAEGIDIRYRTIIDSDIVIGTKVTLLKVLTIDAEDDFIEDLISSGAFDGGEGLDAFRNWIQDGANGIPNADHYMYFTGFSISGAVGIAYLSRVCTTSGVSITENDFSAFTAEVAAHELGHSLSALHDGNNPGCSDSTLNVMNAISTIPIPSSTRGNPWSYSCTEPSNTGSTDALPAPTGDDRAGIAQDRDDQCKLFFESSSSGYCSSQQNNNGGESNLCSGMFCSNPASSRSCRAMIPLEYTNCGSGKWCRTGFCLDEGVEPTNPPPGPSVPQSIFDCVPFLLRLDFLGLVFCLR
;
A
#
# COMPACT_ATOMS: atom_id res chain seq x y z
N MET A 1 -9.32 3.46 -26.81
CA MET A 1 -8.13 2.58 -26.89
C MET A 1 -8.14 1.74 -25.63
N ARG A 2 -8.44 0.44 -25.70
CA ARG A 2 -8.24 -0.45 -24.53
C ARG A 2 -6.74 -0.67 -24.37
N LEU A 3 -6.23 -0.60 -23.15
CA LEU A 3 -4.91 -1.16 -22.82
C LEU A 3 -5.05 -2.68 -22.88
N ALA A 4 -4.71 -3.25 -24.03
CA ALA A 4 -4.85 -4.67 -24.29
C ALA A 4 -3.67 -5.44 -23.66
N CYS A 5 -3.62 -5.46 -22.32
CA CYS A 5 -2.76 -6.32 -21.52
C CYS A 5 -3.16 -7.79 -21.72
N SER A 6 -2.86 -8.30 -22.92
CA SER A 6 -3.44 -9.50 -23.50
C SER A 6 -2.88 -10.75 -22.82
N LYS A 7 -3.47 -11.14 -21.70
CA LYS A 7 -2.96 -12.18 -20.78
C LYS A 7 -1.52 -11.90 -20.32
N ILE A 8 -1.30 -10.69 -19.78
CA ILE A 8 -0.03 -10.38 -19.13
C ILE A 8 -0.07 -10.90 -17.70
N LEU A 9 0.92 -11.72 -17.35
CA LEU A 9 1.22 -12.13 -16.00
C LEU A 9 2.17 -11.07 -15.43
N CYS A 10 1.64 -9.93 -15.00
CA CYS A 10 2.40 -8.90 -14.30
C CYS A 10 2.71 -9.43 -12.91
N GLY A 11 3.86 -10.09 -12.77
CA GLY A 11 4.49 -10.29 -11.48
C GLY A 11 5.14 -8.95 -11.13
N VAL A 12 4.41 -8.10 -10.39
CA VAL A 12 4.94 -6.77 -10.04
C VAL A 12 5.97 -6.93 -8.94
N ASP A 13 7.16 -7.29 -9.38
CA ASP A 13 8.45 -7.21 -8.70
C ASP A 13 8.68 -5.76 -8.28
N LYS A 14 8.93 -5.55 -6.98
CA LYS A 14 9.20 -4.24 -6.37
C LYS A 14 10.55 -4.28 -5.66
N ASP A 15 11.30 -3.19 -5.79
CA ASP A 15 12.29 -2.78 -4.80
C ASP A 15 11.63 -1.96 -3.69
N LEU A 16 12.30 -1.88 -2.54
CA LEU A 16 11.92 -1.15 -1.33
C LEU A 16 13.18 -0.47 -0.75
N LEU A 17 13.14 0.85 -0.58
CA LEU A 17 14.22 1.72 -0.11
C LEU A 17 13.70 2.58 1.05
N PHE A 18 14.45 2.75 2.15
CA PHE A 18 13.89 3.09 3.47
C PHE A 18 14.71 4.08 4.31
N ASN A 19 14.05 5.02 5.00
CA ASN A 19 14.68 5.91 6.01
C ASN A 19 15.03 5.12 7.29
N TYR A 20 16.31 4.78 7.41
CA TYR A 20 16.89 3.92 8.45
C TYR A 20 16.79 4.47 9.89
N ASN A 21 16.74 5.80 10.07
CA ASN A 21 16.95 6.44 11.37
C ASN A 21 15.83 6.17 12.40
N GLY A 22 14.56 6.11 11.97
CA GLY A 22 13.43 5.81 12.85
C GLY A 22 13.50 4.38 13.42
N PHE A 23 13.83 3.40 12.57
CA PHE A 23 14.03 2.01 12.97
C PHE A 23 15.22 1.85 13.93
N VAL A 24 16.34 2.53 13.68
CA VAL A 24 17.51 2.54 14.57
C VAL A 24 17.18 3.15 15.93
N SER A 25 16.35 4.20 15.98
CA SER A 25 15.92 4.85 17.22
C SER A 25 15.11 3.91 18.14
N TYR A 26 14.25 3.07 17.56
CA TYR A 26 13.38 2.17 18.32
C TYR A 26 14.00 0.79 18.62
N TYR A 27 14.59 0.14 17.61
CA TYR A 27 15.13 -1.21 17.72
C TYR A 27 16.62 -1.28 18.07
N GLY A 28 17.38 -0.22 17.80
CA GLY A 28 18.85 -0.23 17.85
C GLY A 28 19.46 -0.64 16.51
N SER A 29 20.71 -0.21 16.27
CA SER A 29 21.40 -0.37 14.98
C SER A 29 21.91 -1.79 14.69
N SER A 30 21.83 -2.72 15.65
CA SER A 30 22.13 -4.13 15.44
C SER A 30 20.93 -4.94 14.92
N GLU A 31 19.71 -4.49 15.22
CA GLU A 31 18.46 -5.18 14.92
C GLU A 31 17.69 -4.52 13.77
N ALA A 32 17.82 -3.19 13.60
CA ALA A 32 17.05 -2.35 12.68
C ALA A 32 16.85 -2.97 11.28
N SER A 33 17.91 -3.42 10.60
CA SER A 33 17.81 -3.96 9.22
C SER A 33 17.01 -5.26 9.12
N ASN A 34 16.98 -6.09 10.18
CA ASN A 34 16.20 -7.33 10.22
C ASN A 34 14.72 -7.01 10.47
N GLU A 35 14.44 -6.19 11.49
CA GLU A 35 13.08 -5.78 11.85
C GLU A 35 12.42 -4.98 10.72
N LEU A 36 13.20 -4.17 10.00
CA LEU A 36 12.78 -3.46 8.80
C LEU A 36 12.45 -4.43 7.65
N THR A 37 13.27 -5.47 7.46
CA THR A 37 12.98 -6.54 6.49
C THR A 37 11.67 -7.27 6.81
N VAL A 38 11.42 -7.52 8.11
CA VAL A 38 10.17 -8.14 8.59
C VAL A 38 8.97 -7.22 8.36
N TRP A 39 9.06 -5.94 8.74
CA TRP A 39 8.04 -4.91 8.45
C TRP A 39 7.65 -4.88 6.95
N TYR A 40 8.63 -5.13 6.09
CA TYR A 40 8.48 -5.11 4.64
C TYR A 40 7.88 -6.38 4.03
N THR A 41 7.83 -7.49 4.77
CA THR A 41 6.92 -8.60 4.44
C THR A 41 5.45 -8.21 4.69
N TYR A 42 5.16 -7.41 5.73
CA TYR A 42 3.79 -6.98 6.05
C TYR A 42 3.26 -5.95 5.05
N VAL A 43 4.11 -5.01 4.60
CA VAL A 43 3.77 -4.07 3.52
C VAL A 43 3.51 -4.83 2.21
N ALA A 44 4.33 -5.83 1.88
CA ALA A 44 4.12 -6.68 0.71
C ALA A 44 2.79 -7.46 0.77
N GLU A 45 2.49 -8.14 1.89
CA GLU A 45 1.21 -8.83 2.09
C GLU A 45 0.03 -7.85 2.01
N GLY A 46 0.14 -6.67 2.61
CA GLY A 46 -0.91 -5.64 2.62
C GLY A 46 -1.24 -5.06 1.24
N ILE A 47 -0.27 -5.03 0.31
CA ILE A 47 -0.51 -4.69 -1.09
C ILE A 47 -1.10 -5.89 -1.84
N ASP A 48 -0.55 -7.09 -1.67
CA ASP A 48 -1.04 -8.28 -2.38
C ASP A 48 -2.46 -8.70 -1.95
N ILE A 49 -2.87 -8.45 -0.70
CA ILE A 49 -4.28 -8.58 -0.28
C ILE A 49 -5.18 -7.68 -1.13
N ARG A 50 -4.77 -6.43 -1.36
CA ARG A 50 -5.52 -5.48 -2.20
C ARG A 50 -5.60 -5.97 -3.65
N TYR A 51 -4.48 -6.42 -4.22
CA TYR A 51 -4.44 -6.98 -5.58
C TYR A 51 -5.10 -8.36 -5.73
N ARG A 52 -5.50 -9.02 -4.63
CA ARG A 52 -6.32 -10.26 -4.63
C ARG A 52 -7.83 -10.04 -4.50
N THR A 53 -8.30 -8.82 -4.28
CA THR A 53 -9.75 -8.54 -4.17
C THR A 53 -10.50 -8.51 -5.50
N ILE A 54 -9.76 -8.60 -6.60
CA ILE A 54 -10.18 -8.14 -7.91
C ILE A 54 -10.51 -9.30 -8.90
N ILE A 55 -11.38 -9.07 -9.89
CA ILE A 55 -12.24 -10.15 -10.45
C ILE A 55 -12.69 -10.00 -11.94
N ASP A 56 -11.77 -9.88 -12.92
CA ASP A 56 -12.10 -10.04 -14.36
C ASP A 56 -11.24 -11.10 -15.03
N SER A 57 -11.86 -11.71 -16.02
CA SER A 57 -11.38 -12.75 -16.92
C SER A 57 -10.28 -12.33 -17.89
N ASP A 58 -10.20 -11.05 -18.27
CA ASP A 58 -9.25 -10.57 -19.29
C ASP A 58 -7.86 -10.22 -18.70
N ILE A 59 -7.76 -9.94 -17.40
CA ILE A 59 -6.55 -9.44 -16.73
C ILE A 59 -6.12 -10.37 -15.58
N VAL A 60 -4.80 -10.47 -15.35
CA VAL A 60 -4.21 -11.17 -14.19
C VAL A 60 -3.14 -10.29 -13.55
N ILE A 61 -3.19 -10.07 -12.24
CA ILE A 61 -2.16 -9.35 -11.47
C ILE A 61 -1.91 -10.08 -10.15
N GLY A 62 -0.63 -10.24 -9.81
CA GLY A 62 -0.17 -10.61 -8.47
C GLY A 62 1.08 -9.81 -8.16
N THR A 63 1.20 -9.27 -6.95
CA THR A 63 2.38 -8.45 -6.61
C THR A 63 3.38 -9.27 -5.82
N LYS A 64 4.67 -9.00 -6.02
CA LYS A 64 5.74 -9.87 -5.55
C LYS A 64 6.96 -9.03 -5.18
N VAL A 65 7.80 -9.48 -4.26
CA VAL A 65 9.10 -8.84 -4.05
C VAL A 65 10.18 -9.73 -4.67
N THR A 66 11.20 -9.12 -5.28
CA THR A 66 12.41 -9.83 -5.73
C THR A 66 13.71 -9.24 -5.21
N LEU A 67 13.70 -7.97 -4.82
CA LEU A 67 14.76 -7.35 -4.06
C LEU A 67 14.16 -6.43 -2.99
N LEU A 68 14.86 -6.34 -1.86
CA LEU A 68 14.70 -5.31 -0.85
C LEU A 68 16.10 -4.72 -0.67
N LYS A 69 16.26 -3.42 -0.91
CA LYS A 69 17.52 -2.71 -0.74
C LYS A 69 17.35 -1.65 0.34
N VAL A 70 17.63 -2.02 1.59
CA VAL A 70 17.70 -1.04 2.67
C VAL A 70 18.87 -0.08 2.39
N LEU A 71 18.58 1.21 2.28
CA LEU A 71 19.60 2.26 2.27
C LEU A 71 20.08 2.47 3.71
N THR A 72 21.38 2.42 3.95
CA THR A 72 21.95 2.36 5.32
C THR A 72 22.96 3.44 5.62
N ILE A 73 23.33 4.25 4.62
CA ILE A 73 24.18 5.42 4.74
C ILE A 73 23.57 6.57 3.93
N ASP A 74 23.73 7.79 4.41
CA ASP A 74 23.16 9.03 3.86
C ASP A 74 23.42 9.12 2.32
N ALA A 75 24.66 8.83 1.91
CA ALA A 75 25.14 8.85 0.53
C ALA A 75 24.50 7.82 -0.44
N GLU A 76 23.60 6.96 0.03
CA GLU A 76 22.75 6.16 -0.86
C GLU A 76 21.40 6.85 -1.19
N ASP A 77 20.92 7.75 -0.31
CA ASP A 77 19.61 8.44 -0.37
C ASP A 77 19.74 9.95 -0.69
N ASP A 78 20.95 10.44 -0.96
CA ASP A 78 21.26 11.81 -1.44
C ASP A 78 20.27 12.32 -2.51
N PHE A 79 19.77 11.43 -3.38
CA PHE A 79 18.84 11.76 -4.47
C PHE A 79 17.45 12.23 -4.02
N ILE A 80 17.06 11.96 -2.77
CA ILE A 80 15.89 12.58 -2.12
C ILE A 80 16.34 13.63 -1.11
N GLU A 81 17.42 13.42 -0.35
CA GLU A 81 17.87 14.38 0.67
C GLU A 81 18.22 15.77 0.07
N ASP A 82 18.85 15.83 -1.11
CA ASP A 82 19.14 17.09 -1.83
C ASP A 82 17.87 17.87 -2.23
N LEU A 83 16.69 17.23 -2.27
CA LEU A 83 15.41 17.86 -2.60
C LEU A 83 14.65 18.38 -1.36
N ILE A 84 15.10 18.07 -0.14
CA ILE A 84 14.34 18.38 1.07
C ILE A 84 14.41 19.88 1.40
N SER A 85 13.25 20.53 1.38
CA SER A 85 13.05 21.89 1.89
C SER A 85 12.07 21.88 3.06
N SER A 86 12.53 22.39 4.22
CA SER A 86 11.70 22.51 5.45
C SER A 86 11.08 21.20 5.96
N GLY A 87 11.63 20.03 5.61
CA GLY A 87 11.15 18.70 6.01
C GLY A 87 10.25 17.99 4.99
N ALA A 88 10.05 18.58 3.81
CA ALA A 88 9.32 17.97 2.70
C ALA A 88 10.05 18.17 1.35
N PHE A 89 9.71 17.38 0.34
CA PHE A 89 10.21 17.52 -1.04
C PHE A 89 9.04 17.58 -2.04
N ASP A 90 9.28 18.01 -3.28
CA ASP A 90 8.27 17.94 -4.35
C ASP A 90 8.18 16.50 -4.90
N GLY A 91 6.98 15.94 -4.96
CA GLY A 91 6.78 14.55 -5.39
C GLY A 91 7.13 14.31 -6.86
N GLY A 92 6.99 15.31 -7.73
CA GLY A 92 7.37 15.23 -9.14
C GLY A 92 8.88 15.22 -9.32
N GLU A 93 9.57 16.14 -8.65
CA GLU A 93 11.06 16.17 -8.62
C GLU A 93 11.63 14.89 -7.99
N GLY A 94 11.00 14.39 -6.91
CA GLY A 94 11.35 13.11 -6.29
C GLY A 94 11.19 11.92 -7.23
N LEU A 95 10.09 11.82 -7.99
CA LEU A 95 9.92 10.76 -8.99
C LEU A 95 10.94 10.85 -10.12
N ASP A 96 11.28 12.06 -10.58
CA ASP A 96 12.32 12.26 -11.58
C ASP A 96 13.69 11.81 -11.05
N ALA A 97 14.04 12.18 -9.81
CA ALA A 97 15.28 11.79 -9.15
C ALA A 97 15.36 10.27 -8.90
N PHE A 98 14.34 9.68 -8.28
CA PHE A 98 14.29 8.24 -7.98
C PHE A 98 14.39 7.39 -9.26
N ARG A 99 13.65 7.77 -10.32
CA ARG A 99 13.76 7.12 -11.62
C ARG A 99 15.19 7.18 -12.18
N ASN A 100 15.86 8.32 -12.07
CA ASN A 100 17.23 8.48 -12.55
C ASN A 100 18.21 7.64 -11.72
N TRP A 101 18.02 7.54 -10.40
CA TRP A 101 18.83 6.71 -9.51
C TRP A 101 18.70 5.21 -9.81
N ILE A 102 17.49 4.71 -10.07
CA ILE A 102 17.23 3.33 -10.52
C ILE A 102 17.94 3.03 -11.86
N GLN A 103 18.02 4.02 -12.76
CA GLN A 103 18.65 3.87 -14.08
C GLN A 103 20.18 3.95 -14.05
N ASP A 104 20.81 4.37 -12.94
CA ASP A 104 22.28 4.32 -12.83
C ASP A 104 22.76 2.91 -12.48
N GLY A 105 23.44 2.27 -13.44
CA GLY A 105 24.03 0.95 -13.27
C GLY A 105 25.09 0.86 -12.15
N ALA A 106 25.59 1.98 -11.63
CA ALA A 106 26.42 2.01 -10.42
C ALA A 106 25.66 1.57 -9.16
N ASN A 107 24.34 1.80 -9.09
CA ASN A 107 23.51 1.49 -7.92
C ASN A 107 23.15 -0.01 -7.80
N GLY A 108 23.46 -0.80 -8.82
CA GLY A 108 23.37 -2.27 -8.80
C GLY A 108 21.95 -2.86 -8.85
N ILE A 109 20.96 -2.05 -9.22
CA ILE A 109 19.53 -2.42 -9.20
C ILE A 109 19.21 -3.40 -10.35
N PRO A 110 18.53 -4.54 -10.09
CA PRO A 110 18.06 -5.45 -11.13
C PRO A 110 16.82 -4.89 -11.84
N ASN A 111 16.53 -5.37 -13.06
CA ASN A 111 15.29 -4.99 -13.74
C ASN A 111 14.06 -5.56 -13.00
N ALA A 112 13.09 -4.70 -12.71
CA ALA A 112 11.78 -5.03 -12.18
C ALA A 112 10.65 -4.36 -12.98
N ASP A 113 9.41 -4.81 -12.78
CA ASP A 113 8.21 -4.28 -13.47
C ASP A 113 7.80 -2.88 -12.93
N HIS A 114 8.04 -2.62 -11.63
CA HIS A 114 7.75 -1.34 -10.97
C HIS A 114 8.51 -1.17 -9.63
N TYR A 115 9.34 -0.13 -9.49
CA TYR A 115 10.13 0.11 -8.27
C TYR A 115 9.39 1.04 -7.28
N MET A 116 9.53 0.79 -5.97
CA MET A 116 8.87 1.58 -4.94
C MET A 116 9.89 2.15 -3.94
N TYR A 117 10.15 3.45 -4.01
CA TYR A 117 10.85 4.16 -2.93
C TYR A 117 9.84 4.50 -1.83
N PHE A 118 10.25 4.45 -0.58
CA PHE A 118 9.41 4.75 0.57
C PHE A 118 10.20 5.57 1.59
N THR A 119 9.53 6.42 2.35
CA THR A 119 10.27 7.41 3.14
C THR A 119 9.55 7.91 4.38
N GLY A 120 10.35 8.40 5.34
CA GLY A 120 9.87 9.18 6.48
C GLY A 120 9.88 10.69 6.23
N PHE A 121 10.33 11.14 5.04
CA PHE A 121 10.27 12.55 4.62
C PHE A 121 8.90 12.85 3.98
N SER A 122 8.36 14.04 4.21
CA SER A 122 7.02 14.36 3.69
C SER A 122 7.02 14.69 2.20
N ILE A 123 6.00 14.22 1.50
CA ILE A 123 5.71 14.58 0.10
C ILE A 123 4.84 15.84 0.10
N SER A 124 5.19 16.84 -0.71
CA SER A 124 4.49 18.14 -0.69
C SER A 124 3.05 18.08 -1.18
N GLY A 125 2.11 17.81 -0.26
CA GLY A 125 0.66 17.82 -0.51
C GLY A 125 0.05 16.46 -0.84
N ALA A 126 0.79 15.37 -0.69
CA ALA A 126 0.32 14.00 -0.89
C ALA A 126 0.95 13.07 0.17
N VAL A 127 0.54 11.79 0.21
CA VAL A 127 1.19 10.73 1.02
C VAL A 127 1.84 9.65 0.14
N GLY A 128 1.61 9.71 -1.17
CA GLY A 128 2.24 8.89 -2.19
C GLY A 128 2.24 9.65 -3.51
N ILE A 129 3.02 9.18 -4.48
CA ILE A 129 2.95 9.66 -5.86
C ILE A 129 3.52 8.62 -6.84
N ALA A 130 2.94 8.55 -8.03
CA ALA A 130 3.42 7.73 -9.15
C ALA A 130 3.16 8.39 -10.52
N TYR A 131 3.86 7.90 -11.53
CA TYR A 131 3.55 8.24 -12.91
C TYR A 131 2.41 7.35 -13.46
N LEU A 132 1.34 7.98 -13.97
CA LEU A 132 0.25 7.27 -14.65
C LEU A 132 0.76 6.46 -15.86
N SER A 133 0.33 5.19 -15.96
CA SER A 133 0.60 4.29 -17.09
C SER A 133 2.10 4.04 -17.40
N ARG A 134 2.87 3.56 -16.41
CA ARG A 134 4.32 3.33 -16.51
C ARG A 134 4.87 1.96 -16.08
N VAL A 135 4.06 1.03 -15.56
CA VAL A 135 4.52 -0.36 -15.35
C VAL A 135 5.07 -0.95 -16.66
N CYS A 136 6.11 -1.79 -16.57
CA CYS A 136 6.88 -2.31 -17.70
C CYS A 136 7.61 -1.22 -18.53
N THR A 137 7.92 -0.06 -17.94
CA THR A 137 8.74 1.00 -18.58
C THR A 137 9.86 1.48 -17.67
N THR A 138 10.85 2.18 -18.23
CA THR A 138 11.94 2.81 -17.45
C THR A 138 11.47 3.94 -16.52
N SER A 139 10.17 4.25 -16.49
CA SER A 139 9.53 5.18 -15.56
C SER A 139 8.50 4.51 -14.65
N GLY A 140 8.48 3.17 -14.56
CA GLY A 140 7.65 2.42 -13.62
C GLY A 140 8.17 2.59 -12.20
N VAL A 141 7.90 3.75 -11.59
CA VAL A 141 8.34 4.11 -10.25
C VAL A 141 7.22 4.79 -9.47
N SER A 142 7.20 4.55 -8.16
CA SER A 142 6.37 5.27 -7.19
C SER A 142 7.15 5.63 -5.94
N ILE A 143 6.65 6.63 -5.22
CA ILE A 143 7.10 7.04 -3.89
C ILE A 143 5.93 6.94 -2.90
N THR A 144 6.19 6.56 -1.65
CA THR A 144 5.17 6.46 -0.60
C THR A 144 5.71 6.88 0.77
N GLU A 145 5.02 7.79 1.46
CA GLU A 145 5.26 8.05 2.88
C GLU A 145 4.97 6.76 3.67
N ASN A 146 5.93 6.33 4.48
CA ASN A 146 5.70 5.29 5.47
C ASN A 146 5.36 5.95 6.81
N ASP A 147 4.20 5.60 7.35
CA ASP A 147 3.72 6.04 8.66
C ASP A 147 3.91 4.98 9.77
N PHE A 148 4.52 3.83 9.44
CA PHE A 148 4.57 2.62 10.26
C PHE A 148 3.17 2.07 10.67
N SER A 149 2.15 2.23 9.79
CA SER A 149 0.87 1.53 9.89
C SER A 149 0.51 0.79 8.60
N ALA A 150 -0.59 0.02 8.60
CA ALA A 150 -1.07 -0.66 7.39
C ALA A 150 -1.61 0.30 6.32
N PHE A 151 -1.70 1.61 6.61
CA PHE A 151 -1.97 2.67 5.64
C PHE A 151 -0.82 2.83 4.63
N THR A 152 0.43 2.60 5.05
CA THR A 152 1.60 2.54 4.15
C THR A 152 1.38 1.55 2.98
N ALA A 153 0.71 0.42 3.25
CA ALA A 153 0.35 -0.58 2.23
C ALA A 153 -0.93 -0.25 1.42
N GLU A 154 -1.73 0.72 1.87
CA GLU A 154 -2.86 1.27 1.12
C GLU A 154 -2.35 2.19 0.02
N VAL A 155 -1.51 3.17 0.40
CA VAL A 155 -0.91 4.14 -0.51
C VAL A 155 -0.05 3.43 -1.56
N ALA A 156 0.84 2.52 -1.16
CA ALA A 156 1.66 1.78 -2.11
C ALA A 156 0.86 0.91 -3.11
N ALA A 157 -0.36 0.49 -2.75
CA ALA A 157 -1.27 -0.18 -3.67
C ALA A 157 -1.91 0.84 -4.65
N HIS A 158 -2.35 1.99 -4.15
CA HIS A 158 -2.89 3.12 -4.93
C HIS A 158 -1.90 3.60 -6.00
N GLU A 159 -0.65 3.84 -5.61
CA GLU A 159 0.40 4.34 -6.52
C GLU A 159 0.80 3.33 -7.60
N LEU A 160 0.80 2.03 -7.27
CA LEU A 160 0.91 0.98 -8.28
C LEU A 160 -0.33 0.96 -9.19
N GLY A 161 -1.51 1.29 -8.67
CA GLY A 161 -2.74 1.43 -9.44
C GLY A 161 -2.62 2.51 -10.51
N HIS A 162 -2.15 3.71 -10.14
CA HIS A 162 -1.78 4.76 -11.11
C HIS A 162 -0.77 4.26 -12.14
N SER A 163 0.28 3.57 -11.70
CA SER A 163 1.31 3.02 -12.58
C SER A 163 0.75 1.99 -13.58
N LEU A 164 -0.28 1.24 -13.18
CA LEU A 164 -1.08 0.31 -14.00
C LEU A 164 -2.17 1.01 -14.85
N SER A 165 -2.28 2.34 -14.81
CA SER A 165 -3.24 3.20 -15.52
C SER A 165 -4.61 3.42 -14.86
N ALA A 166 -4.79 3.06 -13.58
CA ALA A 166 -5.99 3.43 -12.86
C ALA A 166 -6.00 4.95 -12.56
N LEU A 167 -7.10 5.62 -12.89
CA LEU A 167 -7.40 6.97 -12.40
C LEU A 167 -8.07 6.88 -11.02
N HIS A 168 -8.16 8.01 -10.31
CA HIS A 168 -8.98 8.10 -9.10
C HIS A 168 -10.42 7.65 -9.36
N ASP A 169 -11.06 7.07 -8.36
CA ASP A 169 -12.46 6.60 -8.45
C ASP A 169 -13.41 7.73 -8.87
N GLY A 170 -13.26 8.95 -8.34
CA GLY A 170 -14.04 10.12 -8.77
C GLY A 170 -13.73 10.64 -10.18
N ASN A 171 -12.82 10.02 -10.93
CA ASN A 171 -12.54 10.32 -12.34
C ASN A 171 -13.03 9.21 -13.30
N ASN A 172 -13.50 8.08 -12.76
CA ASN A 172 -14.02 6.96 -13.54
C ASN A 172 -15.56 6.96 -13.57
N PRO A 173 -16.23 6.90 -14.75
CA PRO A 173 -17.69 6.89 -14.83
C PRO A 173 -18.32 5.71 -14.08
N GLY A 174 -19.20 6.00 -13.11
CA GLY A 174 -19.88 5.00 -12.28
C GLY A 174 -19.20 4.70 -10.94
N CYS A 175 -17.97 5.18 -10.75
CA CYS A 175 -17.17 5.01 -9.54
C CYS A 175 -17.17 6.32 -8.72
N SER A 176 -16.68 6.33 -7.48
CA SER A 176 -16.63 7.56 -6.66
C SER A 176 -15.68 7.44 -5.47
N ASP A 177 -14.87 8.48 -5.22
CA ASP A 177 -13.98 8.55 -4.05
C ASP A 177 -14.73 8.41 -2.72
N SER A 178 -16.01 8.77 -2.68
CA SER A 178 -16.87 8.63 -1.49
C SER A 178 -17.10 7.17 -1.04
N THR A 179 -16.76 6.20 -1.90
CA THR A 179 -16.75 4.77 -1.54
C THR A 179 -15.55 4.37 -0.70
N LEU A 180 -14.46 5.14 -0.71
CA LEU A 180 -13.16 4.78 -0.12
C LEU A 180 -12.65 3.41 -0.62
N ASN A 181 -12.85 3.09 -1.90
CA ASN A 181 -12.12 1.99 -2.54
C ASN A 181 -10.66 2.39 -2.80
N VAL A 182 -9.76 1.44 -3.10
CA VAL A 182 -8.29 1.67 -3.13
C VAL A 182 -7.84 2.84 -4.02
N MET A 183 -8.61 3.25 -5.03
CA MET A 183 -8.29 4.39 -5.91
C MET A 183 -9.00 5.71 -5.51
N ASN A 184 -9.47 5.83 -4.27
CA ASN A 184 -10.07 7.07 -3.77
C ASN A 184 -9.04 8.22 -3.67
N ALA A 185 -9.37 9.41 -4.19
CA ALA A 185 -8.47 10.56 -4.12
C ALA A 185 -8.14 11.07 -2.69
N ILE A 186 -8.89 10.65 -1.66
CA ILE A 186 -8.68 11.02 -0.25
C ILE A 186 -9.10 9.85 0.66
N SER A 187 -8.17 9.26 1.41
CA SER A 187 -8.46 8.28 2.47
C SER A 187 -8.86 8.93 3.80
N THR A 188 -9.60 8.20 4.63
CA THR A 188 -10.16 8.69 5.90
C THR A 188 -9.99 7.65 7.00
N ILE A 189 -9.38 8.05 8.11
CA ILE A 189 -9.07 7.18 9.26
C ILE A 189 -9.66 7.81 10.54
N PRO A 190 -10.49 7.09 11.33
CA PRO A 190 -11.05 5.76 11.07
C PRO A 190 -11.98 5.71 9.85
N ILE A 191 -11.97 4.57 9.17
CA ILE A 191 -12.82 4.26 8.02
C ILE A 191 -14.28 4.14 8.48
N PRO A 192 -15.24 4.87 7.85
CA PRO A 192 -16.66 4.75 8.16
C PRO A 192 -17.19 3.30 8.04
N SER A 193 -18.11 2.91 8.92
CA SER A 193 -18.69 1.57 8.91
C SER A 193 -19.48 1.23 7.63
N SER A 194 -19.92 2.25 6.87
CA SER A 194 -20.58 2.13 5.58
C SER A 194 -19.65 1.80 4.41
N THR A 195 -18.33 1.96 4.59
CA THR A 195 -17.28 1.73 3.58
C THR A 195 -16.18 0.80 4.10
N ARG A 196 -16.47 0.04 5.17
CA ARG A 196 -15.55 -0.94 5.74
C ARG A 196 -15.24 -2.05 4.74
N GLY A 197 -13.95 -2.36 4.57
CA GLY A 197 -13.46 -3.29 3.57
C GLY A 197 -13.14 -2.65 2.22
N ASN A 198 -13.72 -1.48 1.90
CA ASN A 198 -13.46 -0.81 0.63
C ASN A 198 -11.99 -0.38 0.48
N PRO A 199 -11.26 0.11 1.52
CA PRO A 199 -9.83 0.42 1.38
C PRO A 199 -8.92 -0.80 1.20
N TRP A 200 -9.46 -2.03 1.26
CA TRP A 200 -8.79 -3.25 0.84
C TRP A 200 -9.23 -3.72 -0.56
N SER A 201 -10.30 -3.16 -1.12
CA SER A 201 -10.89 -3.56 -2.41
C SER A 201 -10.66 -2.49 -3.47
N TYR A 202 -10.22 -2.90 -4.65
CA TYR A 202 -10.35 -2.04 -5.83
C TYR A 202 -11.83 -1.86 -6.20
N SER A 203 -12.09 -0.81 -6.98
CA SER A 203 -13.34 -0.50 -7.64
C SER A 203 -13.08 -0.42 -9.15
N CYS A 204 -14.08 -0.78 -9.97
CA CYS A 204 -14.11 -0.55 -11.42
C CYS A 204 -12.93 -1.10 -12.24
N THR A 205 -12.08 -1.91 -11.64
CA THR A 205 -10.90 -2.59 -12.18
C THR A 205 -10.90 -3.98 -11.57
N GLU A 206 -10.41 -4.97 -12.32
CA GLU A 206 -10.78 -6.37 -12.11
C GLU A 206 -9.66 -7.31 -12.70
N PRO A 207 -8.68 -7.82 -11.90
CA PRO A 207 -7.87 -9.00 -12.32
C PRO A 207 -7.81 -10.20 -11.35
N SER A 208 -7.69 -11.43 -11.90
CA SER A 208 -7.38 -12.67 -11.14
C SER A 208 -5.86 -12.92 -10.95
N ASN A 209 -5.42 -14.06 -10.37
CA ASN A 209 -4.02 -14.26 -9.90
C ASN A 209 -3.32 -15.51 -10.48
N THR A 210 -2.09 -15.35 -10.99
CA THR A 210 -1.09 -16.45 -11.19
C THR A 210 0.35 -15.92 -11.08
N GLY A 211 1.25 -16.62 -10.38
CA GLY A 211 2.69 -16.29 -10.29
C GLY A 211 3.47 -17.21 -9.34
N SER A 212 4.81 -17.13 -9.30
CA SER A 212 5.64 -17.99 -8.42
C SER A 212 6.93 -17.35 -7.91
N THR A 213 7.46 -17.91 -6.81
CA THR A 213 8.74 -17.57 -6.13
C THR A 213 8.89 -16.09 -5.77
N ASP A 214 8.27 -15.73 -4.66
CA ASP A 214 8.38 -14.44 -3.96
C ASP A 214 9.62 -14.42 -3.04
N ALA A 215 10.28 -13.26 -2.93
CA ALA A 215 11.44 -13.05 -2.06
C ALA A 215 11.08 -12.53 -0.66
N LEU A 216 9.95 -11.83 -0.51
CA LEU A 216 9.35 -11.48 0.79
C LEU A 216 7.96 -12.13 0.92
N PRO A 217 7.88 -13.48 0.95
CA PRO A 217 6.60 -14.19 1.01
C PRO A 217 5.81 -13.79 2.26
N ALA A 218 4.48 -13.67 2.10
CA ALA A 218 3.55 -13.34 3.18
C ALA A 218 3.76 -14.25 4.42
N PRO A 219 3.96 -13.68 5.63
CA PRO A 219 4.24 -14.46 6.84
C PRO A 219 3.11 -15.40 7.26
N THR A 220 3.46 -16.45 8.02
CA THR A 220 2.54 -17.54 8.35
C THR A 220 2.64 -17.95 9.81
N GLY A 221 1.56 -18.52 10.36
CA GLY A 221 1.53 -18.90 11.78
C GLY A 221 1.64 -17.67 12.68
N ASP A 222 2.52 -17.73 13.67
CA ASP A 222 2.71 -16.68 14.67
C ASP A 222 3.51 -15.48 14.12
N ASP A 223 4.25 -15.65 13.02
CA ASP A 223 5.04 -14.59 12.35
C ASP A 223 4.17 -13.54 11.61
N ARG A 224 2.84 -13.70 11.66
CA ARG A 224 1.88 -12.81 10.99
C ARG A 224 1.84 -11.43 11.63
N ALA A 225 1.80 -10.39 10.80
CA ALA A 225 1.91 -8.99 11.15
C ALA A 225 1.34 -8.57 12.52
N GLY A 226 0.02 -8.61 12.71
CA GLY A 226 -0.65 -8.23 13.97
C GLY A 226 -0.69 -9.30 15.08
N ILE A 227 -0.03 -10.44 14.88
CA ILE A 227 0.27 -11.44 15.92
C ILE A 227 1.69 -11.21 16.46
N ALA A 228 2.65 -11.01 15.56
CA ALA A 228 4.04 -10.70 15.88
C ALA A 228 4.24 -9.27 16.44
N GLN A 229 3.42 -8.30 16.01
CA GLN A 229 3.38 -6.95 16.56
C GLN A 229 2.01 -6.67 17.18
N ASP A 230 1.94 -6.57 18.51
CA ASP A 230 0.68 -6.32 19.21
C ASP A 230 0.18 -4.87 19.06
N ARG A 231 -0.94 -4.53 19.70
CA ARG A 231 -1.54 -3.20 19.61
C ARG A 231 -0.64 -2.10 20.18
N ASP A 232 0.06 -2.39 21.28
CA ASP A 232 0.98 -1.45 21.90
C ASP A 232 2.24 -1.30 21.04
N ASP A 233 2.78 -2.40 20.49
CA ASP A 233 3.95 -2.35 19.59
C ASP A 233 3.68 -1.58 18.30
N GLN A 234 2.55 -1.84 17.62
CA GLN A 234 2.13 -1.04 16.46
C GLN A 234 1.96 0.45 16.83
N CYS A 235 1.45 0.76 18.02
CA CYS A 235 1.33 2.14 18.49
C CYS A 235 2.66 2.80 18.90
N LYS A 236 3.68 2.02 19.27
CA LYS A 236 5.05 2.52 19.51
C LYS A 236 5.74 2.85 18.19
N LEU A 237 5.60 1.99 17.17
CA LEU A 237 6.13 2.21 15.82
C LEU A 237 5.47 3.41 15.14
N PHE A 238 4.13 3.48 15.11
CA PHE A 238 3.33 4.58 14.55
C PHE A 238 3.58 5.97 15.19
N PHE A 239 4.35 6.03 16.28
CA PHE A 239 4.76 7.28 16.94
C PHE A 239 6.28 7.36 17.20
N GLU A 240 7.06 6.40 16.69
CA GLU A 240 8.50 6.24 16.90
C GLU A 240 8.92 6.42 18.38
N SER A 241 8.10 5.88 19.28
CA SER A 241 8.17 6.22 20.71
C SER A 241 7.70 5.07 21.61
N SER A 242 8.65 4.52 22.38
CA SER A 242 8.42 3.51 23.41
C SER A 242 7.49 3.94 24.56
N SER A 243 7.10 5.21 24.62
CA SER A 243 6.11 5.73 25.57
C SER A 243 4.68 5.71 25.04
N SER A 244 4.48 5.39 23.76
CA SER A 244 3.17 5.31 23.11
C SER A 244 2.53 3.93 23.28
N GLY A 245 1.22 3.84 23.05
CA GLY A 245 0.46 2.60 23.23
C GLY A 245 -1.02 2.71 22.83
N TYR A 246 -1.76 1.61 22.97
CA TYR A 246 -3.15 1.46 22.58
C TYR A 246 -4.10 2.30 23.42
N CYS A 247 -4.81 3.21 22.76
CA CYS A 247 -5.76 4.12 23.38
C CYS A 247 -7.16 3.50 23.49
N SER A 248 -7.28 2.55 24.41
CA SER A 248 -8.54 1.86 24.75
C SER A 248 -9.72 2.81 25.05
N SER A 249 -9.46 3.97 25.67
CA SER A 249 -10.50 4.96 25.98
C SER A 249 -11.13 5.57 24.72
N GLN A 250 -10.32 5.96 23.73
CA GLN A 250 -10.84 6.48 22.47
C GLN A 250 -11.34 5.36 21.55
N GLN A 251 -10.77 4.15 21.61
CA GLN A 251 -11.35 3.02 20.89
C GLN A 251 -12.77 2.72 21.38
N ASN A 252 -13.01 2.71 22.69
CA ASN A 252 -14.36 2.54 23.25
C ASN A 252 -15.33 3.63 22.78
N ASN A 253 -14.89 4.89 22.69
CA ASN A 253 -15.68 5.98 22.10
C ASN A 253 -15.99 5.73 20.60
N ASN A 254 -15.07 5.09 19.87
CA ASN A 254 -15.24 4.68 18.48
C ASN A 254 -16.09 3.39 18.31
N GLY A 255 -16.87 2.97 19.31
CA GLY A 255 -17.64 1.73 19.28
C GLY A 255 -16.85 0.47 19.64
N GLY A 256 -15.62 0.63 20.12
CA GLY A 256 -14.79 -0.43 20.69
C GLY A 256 -14.18 -1.38 19.65
N GLU A 257 -14.04 -2.63 20.09
CA GLU A 257 -13.35 -3.73 19.42
C GLU A 257 -13.89 -4.04 18.02
N SER A 258 -15.22 -3.99 17.82
CA SER A 258 -15.86 -4.23 16.52
C SER A 258 -15.54 -3.18 15.45
N ASN A 259 -14.90 -2.07 15.83
CA ASN A 259 -14.48 -0.98 14.96
C ASN A 259 -12.95 -0.80 14.93
N LEU A 260 -12.18 -1.61 15.66
CA LEU A 260 -10.72 -1.52 15.73
C LEU A 260 -10.06 -1.70 14.36
N CYS A 261 -10.52 -2.67 13.59
CA CYS A 261 -9.95 -2.98 12.27
C CYS A 261 -10.23 -1.92 11.20
N SER A 262 -11.23 -1.05 11.41
CA SER A 262 -11.44 0.16 10.59
C SER A 262 -10.65 1.39 11.08
N GLY A 263 -9.92 1.28 12.18
CA GLY A 263 -9.13 2.37 12.75
C GLY A 263 -8.87 2.11 14.22
N MET A 264 -7.61 1.80 14.54
CA MET A 264 -7.14 1.60 15.91
C MET A 264 -6.59 2.92 16.45
N PHE A 265 -6.98 3.30 17.66
CA PHE A 265 -6.46 4.51 18.30
C PHE A 265 -5.19 4.22 19.11
N CYS A 266 -4.16 5.03 18.88
CA CYS A 266 -2.91 5.07 19.62
C CYS A 266 -2.79 6.39 20.40
N SER A 267 -2.25 6.35 21.62
CA SER A 267 -1.91 7.53 22.42
C SER A 267 -0.39 7.74 22.45
N ASN A 268 0.04 9.01 22.48
CA ASN A 268 1.43 9.40 22.69
C ASN A 268 1.49 10.44 23.83
N PRO A 269 2.07 10.11 25.00
CA PRO A 269 2.12 11.02 26.17
C PRO A 269 2.89 12.33 25.96
N ALA A 270 3.73 12.44 24.93
CA ALA A 270 4.41 13.68 24.57
C ALA A 270 3.55 14.61 23.69
N SER A 271 2.40 14.15 23.20
CA SER A 271 1.50 14.94 22.36
C SER A 271 0.42 15.66 23.18
N SER A 272 0.03 16.86 22.73
CA SER A 272 -1.16 17.56 23.24
C SER A 272 -2.48 17.01 22.67
N ARG A 273 -2.42 16.15 21.64
CA ARG A 273 -3.56 15.34 21.18
C ARG A 273 -3.56 14.04 21.97
N SER A 274 -4.68 13.70 22.61
CA SER A 274 -4.78 12.50 23.44
C SER A 274 -4.48 11.22 22.65
N CYS A 275 -5.15 11.02 21.51
CA CYS A 275 -5.00 9.83 20.67
C CYS A 275 -5.15 10.15 19.16
N ARG A 276 -4.37 9.46 18.32
CA ARG A 276 -4.42 9.48 16.84
C ARG A 276 -4.90 8.10 16.35
N ALA A 277 -5.68 8.04 15.28
CA ALA A 277 -6.08 6.78 14.67
C ALA A 277 -5.09 6.35 13.57
N MET A 278 -4.95 5.04 13.36
CA MET A 278 -4.20 4.41 12.26
C MET A 278 -4.90 3.14 11.77
N ILE A 279 -4.51 2.61 10.61
CA ILE A 279 -5.01 1.31 10.15
C ILE A 279 -4.13 0.20 10.75
N PRO A 280 -4.68 -0.65 11.63
CA PRO A 280 -3.90 -1.72 12.25
C PRO A 280 -3.53 -2.79 11.22
N LEU A 281 -2.47 -3.54 11.52
CA LEU A 281 -2.01 -4.63 10.69
C LEU A 281 -3.07 -5.74 10.54
N GLU A 282 -3.01 -6.47 9.43
CA GLU A 282 -3.75 -7.73 9.31
C GLU A 282 -3.36 -8.68 10.45
N TYR A 283 -4.30 -9.51 10.88
CA TYR A 283 -4.21 -10.41 12.02
C TYR A 283 -4.11 -9.71 13.41
N THR A 284 -4.16 -8.38 13.50
CA THR A 284 -4.18 -7.66 14.79
C THR A 284 -5.35 -8.13 15.65
N ASN A 285 -5.10 -8.52 16.90
CA ASN A 285 -6.18 -8.93 17.79
C ASN A 285 -7.23 -7.83 17.96
N CYS A 286 -8.51 -8.17 17.77
CA CYS A 286 -9.69 -7.29 17.92
C CYS A 286 -10.75 -7.90 18.85
N GLY A 287 -10.35 -8.82 19.73
CA GLY A 287 -11.25 -9.48 20.67
C GLY A 287 -10.82 -10.91 21.05
N SER A 288 -11.58 -11.52 21.95
CA SER A 288 -11.36 -12.91 22.36
C SER A 288 -11.67 -13.86 21.19
N GLY A 289 -10.64 -14.53 20.68
CA GLY A 289 -10.76 -15.41 19.51
C GLY A 289 -10.97 -14.67 18.18
N LYS A 290 -10.60 -13.38 18.09
CA LYS A 290 -10.90 -12.52 16.93
C LYS A 290 -9.74 -11.63 16.50
N TRP A 291 -9.47 -11.60 15.19
CA TRP A 291 -8.39 -10.81 14.58
C TRP A 291 -8.91 -9.94 13.42
N CYS A 292 -8.16 -8.87 13.10
CA CYS A 292 -8.47 -7.96 12.00
C CYS A 292 -8.11 -8.55 10.64
N ARG A 293 -9.06 -8.58 9.71
CA ARG A 293 -8.86 -9.04 8.32
C ARG A 293 -9.66 -8.17 7.34
N THR A 294 -9.01 -7.56 6.37
CA THR A 294 -9.62 -6.65 5.38
C THR A 294 -10.51 -5.56 6.00
N GLY A 295 -10.08 -5.00 7.14
CA GLY A 295 -10.83 -3.99 7.89
C GLY A 295 -12.00 -4.50 8.74
N PHE A 296 -12.28 -5.80 8.74
CA PHE A 296 -13.29 -6.43 9.60
C PHE A 296 -12.65 -7.14 10.80
N CYS A 297 -13.39 -7.21 11.92
CA CYS A 297 -13.00 -8.03 13.06
C CYS A 297 -13.68 -9.41 12.95
N LEU A 298 -12.92 -10.43 12.57
CA LEU A 298 -13.42 -11.78 12.26
C LEU A 298 -12.95 -12.80 13.30
N ASP A 299 -13.65 -13.93 13.43
CA ASP A 299 -13.20 -15.05 14.26
C ASP A 299 -11.93 -15.71 13.69
N GLU A 300 -11.09 -16.26 14.57
CA GLU A 300 -9.86 -16.94 14.20
C GLU A 300 -10.10 -18.09 13.20
N GLY A 301 -9.38 -18.06 12.07
CA GLY A 301 -9.55 -19.00 10.96
C GLY A 301 -10.69 -18.66 9.98
N VAL A 302 -11.43 -17.56 10.18
CA VAL A 302 -12.39 -17.05 9.20
C VAL A 302 -11.69 -16.07 8.25
N GLU A 303 -11.54 -16.49 6.99
CA GLU A 303 -11.23 -15.56 5.91
C GLU A 303 -12.46 -14.70 5.57
N PRO A 304 -12.28 -13.41 5.22
CA PRO A 304 -13.35 -12.64 4.57
C PRO A 304 -13.75 -13.33 3.26
N THR A 305 -15.01 -13.20 2.85
CA THR A 305 -15.38 -13.55 1.47
C THR A 305 -14.67 -12.57 0.53
N ASN A 306 -14.02 -13.07 -0.52
CA ASN A 306 -13.55 -12.23 -1.62
C ASN A 306 -14.63 -12.22 -2.73
N PRO A 307 -15.15 -11.05 -3.15
CA PRO A 307 -14.96 -9.72 -2.55
C PRO A 307 -15.79 -9.57 -1.26
N PRO A 308 -15.46 -8.61 -0.38
CA PRO A 308 -16.30 -8.32 0.79
C PRO A 308 -17.72 -7.91 0.33
N PRO A 309 -18.78 -8.17 1.12
CA PRO A 309 -20.16 -7.86 0.71
C PRO A 309 -20.46 -6.35 0.64
N GLY A 310 -20.05 -5.71 -0.44
CA GLY A 310 -20.32 -4.31 -0.73
C GLY A 310 -21.82 -4.01 -0.90
N PRO A 311 -22.22 -2.73 -0.81
CA PRO A 311 -23.58 -2.32 -1.14
C PRO A 311 -23.90 -2.72 -2.59
N SER A 312 -25.07 -3.31 -2.83
CA SER A 312 -25.42 -3.91 -4.11
C SER A 312 -25.58 -2.84 -5.21
N VAL A 313 -24.51 -2.56 -5.94
CA VAL A 313 -24.55 -1.75 -7.16
C VAL A 313 -25.49 -2.42 -8.17
N PRO A 314 -26.47 -1.70 -8.75
CA PRO A 314 -27.39 -2.31 -9.70
C PRO A 314 -26.67 -2.83 -10.94
N GLN A 315 -26.69 -4.15 -11.17
CA GLN A 315 -26.19 -4.77 -12.40
C GLN A 315 -27.08 -4.38 -13.61
N SER A 316 -26.81 -3.20 -14.15
CA SER A 316 -27.43 -2.64 -15.36
C SER A 316 -26.50 -2.87 -16.56
N ILE A 317 -26.88 -3.79 -17.44
CA ILE A 317 -25.97 -4.48 -18.38
C ILE A 317 -25.61 -3.67 -19.65
N PHE A 318 -25.63 -2.33 -19.61
CA PHE A 318 -25.64 -1.50 -20.84
C PHE A 318 -24.66 -0.31 -20.93
N ASP A 319 -24.07 0.20 -19.85
CA ASP A 319 -23.28 1.45 -19.93
C ASP A 319 -21.79 1.28 -20.33
N CYS A 320 -21.39 0.08 -20.77
CA CYS A 320 -20.05 -0.23 -21.32
C CYS A 320 -20.06 -0.56 -22.83
N VAL A 321 -20.97 0.04 -23.61
CA VAL A 321 -21.03 -0.14 -25.08
C VAL A 321 -19.90 0.65 -25.78
N PRO A 322 -19.05 0.01 -26.62
CA PRO A 322 -17.85 0.65 -27.14
C PRO A 322 -18.12 1.52 -28.37
N PHE A 323 -17.74 2.80 -28.33
CA PHE A 323 -17.77 3.66 -29.52
C PHE A 323 -16.55 3.40 -30.42
N LEU A 324 -16.73 2.56 -31.43
CA LEU A 324 -15.73 2.25 -32.45
C LEU A 324 -15.57 3.40 -33.46
N LEU A 325 -14.49 4.16 -33.33
CA LEU A 325 -13.88 4.87 -34.46
C LEU A 325 -12.38 4.58 -34.51
N ARG A 326 -11.92 4.02 -35.64
CA ARG A 326 -10.50 3.86 -35.94
C ARG A 326 -9.93 5.19 -36.44
N LEU A 327 -8.74 5.54 -35.95
CA LEU A 327 -7.67 6.05 -36.79
C LEU A 327 -6.38 5.35 -36.33
N ASP A 328 -5.69 4.71 -37.25
CA ASP A 328 -4.51 3.90 -36.98
C ASP A 328 -3.25 4.80 -36.88
N PHE A 329 -2.46 4.72 -35.80
CA PHE A 329 -1.02 5.00 -35.83
C PHE A 329 -0.25 4.25 -34.72
N LEU A 330 0.99 3.90 -35.05
CA LEU A 330 1.94 3.00 -34.38
C LEU A 330 2.10 3.16 -32.85
N GLY A 331 2.17 2.04 -32.13
CA GLY A 331 2.48 1.99 -30.69
C GLY A 331 2.49 0.57 -30.10
N LEU A 332 3.32 -0.33 -30.62
CA LEU A 332 3.45 -1.71 -30.11
C LEU A 332 4.44 -1.75 -28.92
N VAL A 333 3.91 -1.94 -27.71
CA VAL A 333 4.68 -2.37 -26.53
C VAL A 333 4.45 -3.87 -26.36
N PHE A 334 5.53 -4.66 -26.30
CA PHE A 334 5.48 -6.08 -25.99
C PHE A 334 6.08 -6.31 -24.60
N CYS A 335 5.31 -6.88 -23.67
CA CYS A 335 5.89 -7.47 -22.46
C CYS A 335 6.60 -8.77 -22.84
N LEU A 336 7.88 -8.89 -22.45
CA LEU A 336 8.71 -10.07 -22.72
C LEU A 336 9.68 -10.34 -21.56
N ARG A 337 9.14 -11.06 -20.57
CA ARG A 337 9.76 -11.52 -19.31
C ARG A 337 10.01 -10.46 -18.25
#